data_AF-A0A8X7N7C3-F1
#
_entry.id   AF-A0A8X7N7C3-F1
#
_cell.length_a   1.000
_cell.length_b   1.000
_cell.length_c   1.000
_cell.angle_alpha   90.00
_cell.angle_beta   90.00
_cell.angle_gamma   90.00
#
_symmetry.space_group_name_H-M   'P 1'
#
loop_
_entity.id
_entity.type
_entity.pdbx_description
1 polymer ?
#
loop_
_entity_poly.entity_id
_entity_poly.type
_entity_poly.pdbx_seq_one_letter_code
_entity_poly.pdbx_strand_id
1 'polypeptide(L)'
;MLMPSFKALLSSILLAGAAVAQTDGPFSIGLAPVGIEKGVLNTTLACNVTAIGFLNLGSQNIGFGVAANLPGRASINQPFFVTAGTRLIVPKSLSSLAGLFGARYYTGTVDSVTLNTAGATTASVEAAKGVAIPVAALNQNGISVLEVPGNGQSLTVGPIKASKAGNVVLSFGAIAATIKTLDSAQKATFITAKVSCPAQARPVSLAGITVGGTASTATITPAGVGALPTIPADKTAGVTGFNYQCDFSGFVQGVVRVSLGGVKPTNAQVKSGQPIVLSQGQGNIILSDALVSNIKQIVSIADHTTLTLTTFNLVASNATPAKQNIIPSGGIVVNNVPIKGGAVATIPPTAPQTTLPDIKFTAGPSGSTAFISIADAAGNASLRDADDNEILAIDFTCAALSPTVPVFPYDIQ
;
A
#
# COMPACT_ATOMS: atom_id res chain seq x y z
N MET A 1 -59.33 27.16 3.56
CA MET A 1 -58.58 27.83 2.48
C MET A 1 -57.31 28.39 3.13
N LEU A 2 -56.13 27.90 2.72
CA LEU A 2 -54.75 28.28 3.15
C LEU A 2 -54.42 27.98 4.64
N MET A 3 -53.34 27.29 5.05
CA MET A 3 -52.17 26.72 4.38
C MET A 3 -51.42 25.84 5.41
N PRO A 4 -51.11 24.55 5.15
CA PRO A 4 -50.19 23.76 5.95
C PRO A 4 -48.78 23.86 5.33
N SER A 5 -48.05 24.94 5.61
CA SER A 5 -46.76 25.20 4.97
C SER A 5 -45.72 25.79 5.92
N PHE A 6 -45.51 25.15 7.08
CA PHE A 6 -44.40 25.52 7.97
C PHE A 6 -43.66 24.34 8.63
N LYS A 7 -44.12 23.09 8.45
CA LYS A 7 -43.44 21.89 8.98
C LYS A 7 -42.63 21.09 7.95
N ALA A 8 -42.60 21.54 6.69
CA ALA A 8 -41.86 20.87 5.61
C ALA A 8 -40.49 21.50 5.29
N LEU A 9 -40.10 22.62 5.93
CA LEU A 9 -38.80 23.27 5.68
C LEU A 9 -37.70 22.91 6.69
N LEU A 10 -38.01 22.19 7.77
CA LEU A 10 -37.05 21.79 8.80
C LEU A 10 -36.53 20.34 8.64
N SER A 11 -37.08 19.59 7.68
CA SER A 11 -36.69 18.19 7.42
C SER A 11 -35.72 18.03 6.25
N SER A 12 -35.34 19.13 5.58
CA SER A 12 -34.44 19.13 4.42
C SER A 12 -33.09 19.84 4.64
N ILE A 13 -32.78 20.27 5.88
CA ILE A 13 -31.46 20.84 6.25
C ILE A 13 -30.63 19.88 7.13
N LEU A 14 -31.18 18.72 7.53
CA LEU A 14 -30.50 17.74 8.40
C LEU A 14 -29.73 16.62 7.66
N LEU A 15 -29.48 16.75 6.36
CA LEU A 15 -28.68 15.78 5.57
C LEU A 15 -27.50 16.42 4.80
N ALA A 16 -26.86 17.42 5.42
CA ALA A 16 -25.52 17.84 5.04
C ALA A 16 -24.62 17.92 6.29
N GLY A 17 -24.71 16.90 7.15
CA GLY A 17 -23.54 16.54 7.95
C GLY A 17 -22.48 16.14 6.94
N ALA A 18 -21.54 17.04 6.64
CA ALA A 18 -20.38 16.73 5.84
C ALA A 18 -19.64 15.61 6.56
N ALA A 19 -19.99 14.36 6.24
CA ALA A 19 -19.09 13.25 6.43
C ALA A 19 -17.88 13.62 5.57
N VAL A 20 -16.87 14.19 6.22
CA VAL A 20 -15.53 14.38 5.67
C VAL A 20 -15.17 13.05 5.01
N ALA A 21 -15.22 13.02 3.67
CA ALA A 21 -15.17 11.79 2.91
C ALA A 21 -13.75 11.23 3.04
N GLN A 22 -13.59 10.17 3.82
CA GLN A 22 -12.33 9.44 3.97
C GLN A 22 -11.92 8.88 2.61
N THR A 23 -10.65 9.06 2.21
CA THR A 23 -10.13 8.36 1.03
C THR A 23 -9.70 6.94 1.41
N ASP A 24 -10.01 5.97 0.56
CA ASP A 24 -9.49 4.60 0.65
C ASP A 24 -8.12 4.45 -0.03
N GLY A 25 -7.43 5.55 -0.30
CA GLY A 25 -6.14 5.54 -0.97
C GLY A 25 -6.24 5.22 -2.47
N PRO A 26 -5.10 5.13 -3.16
CA PRO A 26 -5.07 4.90 -4.60
C PRO A 26 -5.68 3.53 -4.93
N PHE A 27 -6.55 3.50 -5.95
CA PHE A 27 -7.27 2.29 -6.38
C PHE A 27 -8.07 1.58 -5.27
N SER A 28 -8.51 2.31 -4.24
CA SER A 28 -9.33 1.77 -3.14
C SER A 28 -8.67 0.61 -2.39
N ILE A 29 -7.36 0.70 -2.13
CA ILE A 29 -6.61 -0.28 -1.32
C ILE A 29 -7.09 -0.30 0.15
N GLY A 30 -7.79 0.75 0.57
CA GLY A 30 -8.31 0.96 1.92
C GLY A 30 -7.30 1.63 2.83
N LEU A 31 -7.71 1.91 4.07
CA LEU A 31 -6.81 2.45 5.08
C LEU A 31 -5.79 1.43 5.58
N ALA A 32 -4.58 1.89 5.86
CA ALA A 32 -3.58 1.11 6.56
C ALA A 32 -3.76 1.23 8.10
N PRO A 33 -3.74 0.10 8.84
CA PRO A 33 -3.56 0.12 10.29
C PRO A 33 -2.23 0.77 10.69
N VAL A 34 -2.14 1.27 11.92
CA VAL A 34 -0.89 1.84 12.44
C VAL A 34 0.21 0.79 12.47
N GLY A 35 1.39 1.14 11.96
CA GLY A 35 2.56 0.27 11.90
C GLY A 35 2.53 -0.73 10.74
N ILE A 36 1.48 -0.71 9.91
CA ILE A 36 1.30 -1.62 8.78
C ILE A 36 1.35 -0.82 7.48
N GLU A 37 1.99 -1.39 6.48
CA GLU A 37 1.90 -0.99 5.09
C GLU A 37 1.06 -2.03 4.34
N LYS A 38 0.12 -1.55 3.52
CA LYS A 38 -0.56 -2.37 2.52
C LYS A 38 -0.02 -2.00 1.16
N GLY A 39 0.50 -2.99 0.44
CA GLY A 39 1.02 -2.82 -0.91
C GLY A 39 0.25 -3.69 -1.89
N VAL A 40 0.07 -3.19 -3.10
CA VAL A 40 -0.47 -3.92 -4.24
C VAL A 40 0.46 -3.72 -5.41
N LEU A 41 1.02 -4.82 -5.90
CA LEU A 41 1.87 -4.90 -7.05
C LEU A 41 1.10 -5.56 -8.19
N ASN A 42 1.23 -5.03 -9.40
CA ASN A 42 0.89 -5.73 -10.62
C ASN A 42 2.08 -5.60 -11.58
N THR A 43 2.70 -6.71 -11.95
CA THR A 43 3.89 -6.73 -12.80
C THR A 43 3.83 -7.89 -13.78
N THR A 44 4.57 -7.79 -14.86
CA THR A 44 4.79 -8.92 -15.77
C THR A 44 6.13 -9.58 -15.48
N LEU A 45 6.16 -10.92 -15.43
CA LEU A 45 7.36 -11.72 -15.27
C LEU A 45 7.62 -12.54 -16.53
N ALA A 46 8.87 -12.59 -16.96
CA ALA A 46 9.31 -13.51 -18.00
C ALA A 46 9.49 -14.91 -17.40
N CYS A 47 8.66 -15.86 -17.82
CA CYS A 47 8.62 -17.22 -17.29
C CYS A 47 8.77 -18.25 -18.40
N ASN A 48 9.53 -19.31 -18.17
CA ASN A 48 9.57 -20.45 -19.08
C ASN A 48 8.33 -21.31 -18.83
N VAL A 49 7.60 -21.62 -19.90
CA VAL A 49 6.38 -22.44 -19.83
C VAL A 49 6.56 -23.70 -20.68
N THR A 50 6.43 -24.86 -20.04
CA THR A 50 6.45 -26.16 -20.72
C THR A 50 5.11 -26.85 -20.54
N ALA A 51 4.40 -27.13 -21.64
CA ALA A 51 3.08 -27.76 -21.64
C ALA A 51 3.14 -29.20 -22.19
N ILE A 52 2.18 -30.06 -21.83
CA ILE A 52 2.01 -31.42 -22.37
C ILE A 52 3.31 -32.26 -22.24
N GLY A 53 3.94 -32.24 -21.06
CA GLY A 53 5.13 -33.05 -20.75
C GLY A 53 6.43 -32.69 -21.49
N PHE A 54 6.37 -32.07 -22.67
CA PHE A 54 7.54 -31.80 -23.52
C PHE A 54 7.39 -30.61 -24.49
N LEU A 55 6.20 -30.04 -24.71
CA LEU A 55 6.02 -28.88 -25.59
C LEU A 55 6.52 -27.61 -24.88
N ASN A 56 7.74 -27.21 -25.20
CA ASN A 56 8.33 -25.98 -24.69
C ASN A 56 7.72 -24.78 -25.43
N LEU A 57 6.92 -23.98 -24.72
CA LEU A 57 6.35 -22.73 -25.24
C LEU A 57 7.34 -21.56 -25.11
N GLY A 58 8.54 -21.81 -24.57
CA GLY A 58 9.60 -20.83 -24.40
C GLY A 58 9.29 -19.80 -23.32
N SER A 59 9.95 -18.64 -23.44
CA SER A 59 9.75 -17.51 -22.54
C SER A 59 8.40 -16.85 -22.84
N GLN A 60 7.55 -16.80 -21.83
CA GLN A 60 6.22 -16.20 -21.87
C GLN A 60 6.14 -15.08 -20.82
N ASN A 61 5.44 -14.01 -21.19
CA ASN A 61 5.13 -12.93 -20.28
C ASN A 61 3.88 -13.29 -19.47
N ILE A 62 4.07 -13.60 -18.20
CA ILE A 62 3.00 -13.96 -17.27
C ILE A 62 2.77 -12.79 -16.33
N GLY A 63 1.53 -12.32 -16.23
CA GLY A 63 1.20 -11.28 -15.27
C GLY A 63 1.19 -11.84 -13.86
N PHE A 64 1.66 -11.06 -12.90
CA PHE A 64 1.77 -11.42 -11.51
C PHE A 64 1.30 -10.25 -10.65
N GLY A 65 0.21 -10.48 -9.92
CA GLY A 65 -0.35 -9.53 -8.97
C GLY A 65 -0.11 -10.01 -7.54
N VAL A 66 0.27 -9.10 -6.64
CA VAL A 66 0.41 -9.39 -5.21
C VAL A 66 -0.22 -8.27 -4.41
N ALA A 67 -1.10 -8.59 -3.46
CA ALA A 67 -1.41 -7.69 -2.36
C ALA A 67 -0.74 -8.23 -1.10
N ALA A 68 -0.12 -7.35 -0.33
CA ALA A 68 0.59 -7.71 0.88
C ALA A 68 0.29 -6.70 2.00
N ASN A 69 0.15 -7.20 3.22
CA ASN A 69 0.29 -6.40 4.43
C ASN A 69 1.63 -6.78 5.06
N LEU A 70 2.45 -5.76 5.35
CA LEU A 70 3.76 -5.93 5.98
C LEU A 70 3.94 -4.89 7.10
N PRO A 71 4.79 -5.15 8.10
CA PRO A 71 5.15 -4.11 9.06
C PRO A 71 5.92 -3.00 8.37
N GLY A 72 5.57 -1.73 8.64
CA GLY A 72 6.38 -0.60 8.14
C GLY A 72 7.75 -0.52 8.82
N ARG A 73 7.87 -1.05 10.05
CA ARG A 73 9.09 -1.02 10.86
C ARG A 73 9.19 -2.25 11.76
N ALA A 74 10.42 -2.63 12.10
CA ALA A 74 10.71 -3.65 13.10
C ALA A 74 11.90 -3.24 13.97
N SER A 75 12.01 -3.83 15.15
CA SER A 75 13.18 -3.66 16.02
C SER A 75 14.28 -4.64 15.63
N ILE A 76 15.52 -4.37 16.03
CA ILE A 76 16.62 -5.32 15.87
C ILE A 76 16.23 -6.65 16.55
N ASN A 77 16.40 -7.76 15.84
CA ASN A 77 16.02 -9.13 16.22
C ASN A 77 14.52 -9.39 16.46
N GLN A 78 13.64 -8.41 16.24
CA GLN A 78 12.20 -8.62 16.33
C GLN A 78 11.73 -9.49 15.15
N PRO A 79 11.07 -10.63 15.40
CA PRO A 79 10.49 -11.43 14.33
C PRO A 79 9.25 -10.74 13.75
N PHE A 80 9.10 -10.80 12.44
CA PHE A 80 7.92 -10.31 11.75
C PHE A 80 7.52 -11.18 10.57
N PHE A 81 6.25 -11.09 10.19
CA PHE A 81 5.67 -11.79 9.05
C PHE A 81 5.13 -10.81 8.01
N VAL A 82 5.01 -11.30 6.79
CA VAL A 82 4.26 -10.65 5.71
C VAL A 82 3.03 -11.51 5.43
N THR A 83 1.85 -10.92 5.36
CA THR A 83 0.67 -11.62 4.85
C THR A 83 0.41 -11.19 3.43
N ALA A 84 0.22 -12.14 2.51
CA ALA A 84 0.08 -11.83 1.10
C ALA A 84 -0.93 -12.72 0.40
N GLY A 85 -1.69 -12.15 -0.52
CA GLY A 85 -2.47 -12.88 -1.51
C GLY A 85 -1.89 -12.58 -2.88
N THR A 86 -1.97 -13.55 -3.79
CA THR A 86 -1.32 -13.46 -5.10
C THR A 86 -2.27 -13.83 -6.23
N ARG A 87 -1.97 -13.34 -7.41
CA ARG A 87 -2.70 -13.57 -8.66
C ARG A 87 -1.70 -13.91 -9.75
N LEU A 88 -1.87 -15.09 -10.34
CA LEU A 88 -1.25 -15.41 -11.61
C LEU A 88 -2.22 -15.00 -12.72
N ILE A 89 -1.78 -14.15 -13.64
CA ILE A 89 -2.57 -13.63 -14.75
C ILE A 89 -2.07 -14.30 -16.02
N VAL A 90 -2.83 -15.29 -16.48
CA VAL A 90 -2.52 -16.02 -17.72
C VAL A 90 -2.94 -15.15 -18.90
N PRO A 91 -2.01 -14.84 -19.83
CA PRO A 91 -2.31 -14.00 -20.98
C PRO A 91 -3.35 -14.66 -21.90
N LYS A 92 -4.00 -13.82 -22.71
CA LYS A 92 -5.01 -14.25 -23.67
C LYS A 92 -4.48 -15.32 -24.62
N SER A 93 -3.25 -15.20 -25.11
CA SER A 93 -2.65 -16.16 -26.04
C SER A 93 -2.66 -17.60 -25.48
N LEU A 94 -2.25 -17.78 -24.23
CA LEU A 94 -2.25 -19.07 -23.55
C LEU A 94 -3.67 -19.53 -23.20
N SER A 95 -4.55 -18.60 -22.82
CA SER A 95 -5.95 -18.90 -22.54
C SER A 95 -6.70 -19.38 -23.78
N SER A 96 -6.54 -18.71 -24.92
CA SER A 96 -7.13 -19.12 -26.20
C SER A 96 -6.57 -20.47 -26.66
N LEU A 97 -5.26 -20.69 -26.55
CA LEU A 97 -4.63 -21.96 -26.90
C LEU A 97 -5.17 -23.13 -26.06
N ALA A 98 -5.24 -22.97 -24.75
CA ALA A 98 -5.82 -23.98 -23.87
C ALA A 98 -7.32 -24.21 -24.19
N GLY A 99 -8.06 -23.15 -24.50
CA GLY A 99 -9.47 -23.23 -24.92
C GLY A 99 -9.70 -24.04 -26.20
N LEU A 100 -8.79 -23.93 -27.19
CA LEU A 100 -8.82 -24.71 -28.43
C LEU A 100 -8.67 -26.22 -28.16
N PHE A 101 -7.92 -26.58 -27.13
CA PHE A 101 -7.74 -27.96 -26.69
C PHE A 101 -8.80 -28.44 -25.68
N GLY A 102 -9.94 -27.73 -25.59
CA GLY A 102 -11.09 -28.15 -24.79
C GLY A 102 -11.06 -27.70 -23.33
N ALA A 103 -10.05 -26.94 -22.90
CA ALA A 103 -10.04 -26.41 -21.54
C ALA A 103 -11.14 -25.35 -21.32
N ARG A 104 -11.68 -25.33 -20.10
CA ARG A 104 -12.68 -24.38 -19.59
C ARG A 104 -12.31 -23.81 -18.22
N TYR A 105 -11.44 -24.48 -17.47
CA TYR A 105 -10.92 -24.00 -16.20
C TYR A 105 -9.42 -24.27 -16.06
N TYR A 106 -8.79 -23.54 -15.16
CA TYR A 106 -7.44 -23.78 -14.65
C TYR A 106 -7.50 -24.24 -13.20
N THR A 107 -6.53 -25.03 -12.78
CA THR A 107 -6.22 -25.37 -11.38
C THR A 107 -4.73 -25.70 -11.29
N GLY A 108 -4.20 -26.08 -10.13
CA GLY A 108 -2.79 -26.44 -10.04
C GLY A 108 -2.23 -26.45 -8.63
N THR A 109 -0.92 -26.34 -8.56
CA THR A 109 -0.17 -26.28 -7.31
C THR A 109 1.01 -25.33 -7.48
N VAL A 110 1.25 -24.50 -6.48
CA VAL A 110 2.49 -23.73 -6.36
C VAL A 110 3.58 -24.67 -5.90
N ASP A 111 4.56 -24.90 -6.76
CA ASP A 111 5.66 -25.82 -6.47
C ASP A 111 6.67 -25.16 -5.53
N SER A 112 6.98 -23.87 -5.77
CA SER A 112 7.81 -23.05 -4.88
C SER A 112 7.68 -21.56 -5.22
N VAL A 113 7.61 -20.71 -4.21
CA VAL A 113 7.82 -19.26 -4.32
C VAL A 113 8.85 -18.87 -3.27
N THR A 114 9.97 -18.32 -3.70
CA THR A 114 10.99 -17.79 -2.80
C THR A 114 10.87 -16.29 -2.69
N LEU A 115 10.95 -15.76 -1.46
CA LEU A 115 11.08 -14.33 -1.20
C LEU A 115 12.52 -14.06 -0.74
N ASN A 116 13.24 -13.22 -1.48
CA ASN A 116 14.54 -12.73 -1.07
C ASN A 116 14.37 -11.60 -0.05
N THR A 117 15.20 -11.61 0.99
CA THR A 117 15.09 -10.73 2.16
C THR A 117 16.44 -10.06 2.43
N ALA A 118 16.90 -9.24 1.49
CA ALA A 118 18.19 -8.56 1.62
C ALA A 118 18.19 -7.63 2.84
N GLY A 119 19.22 -7.71 3.69
CA GLY A 119 19.29 -6.99 4.97
C GLY A 119 18.70 -7.73 6.16
N ALA A 120 17.98 -8.84 5.95
CA ALA A 120 17.56 -9.74 7.02
C ALA A 120 18.68 -10.72 7.41
N THR A 121 18.48 -11.46 8.52
CA THR A 121 19.40 -12.51 8.98
C THR A 121 19.45 -13.70 8.01
N THR A 122 18.31 -14.06 7.42
CA THR A 122 18.24 -15.04 6.33
C THR A 122 18.16 -14.30 5.01
N ALA A 123 18.88 -14.78 3.99
CA ALA A 123 18.90 -14.13 2.67
C ALA A 123 17.61 -14.36 1.86
N SER A 124 16.87 -15.42 2.20
CA SER A 124 15.59 -15.77 1.58
C SER A 124 14.72 -16.60 2.51
N VAL A 125 13.42 -16.63 2.22
CA VAL A 125 12.41 -17.48 2.86
C VAL A 125 11.53 -18.14 1.80
N GLU A 126 11.10 -19.40 2.03
CA GLU A 126 10.11 -20.07 1.18
C GLU A 126 8.73 -19.49 1.53
N ALA A 127 8.17 -18.68 0.63
CA ALA A 127 6.90 -17.98 0.83
C ALA A 127 5.69 -18.89 0.57
N ALA A 128 5.83 -19.86 -0.33
CA ALA A 128 4.80 -20.85 -0.62
C ALA A 128 5.41 -22.12 -1.19
N LYS A 129 4.89 -23.29 -0.77
CA LYS A 129 5.22 -24.60 -1.33
C LYS A 129 4.03 -25.54 -1.17
N GLY A 130 3.67 -26.25 -2.22
CA GLY A 130 2.54 -27.19 -2.21
C GLY A 130 1.18 -26.52 -2.04
N VAL A 131 1.09 -25.20 -2.19
CA VAL A 131 -0.18 -24.47 -2.05
C VAL A 131 -1.05 -24.75 -3.25
N ALA A 132 -2.28 -25.20 -3.04
CA ALA A 132 -3.22 -25.45 -4.12
C ALA A 132 -3.58 -24.14 -4.84
N ILE A 133 -3.69 -24.23 -6.17
CA ILE A 133 -4.26 -23.17 -7.00
C ILE A 133 -5.72 -23.56 -7.23
N PRO A 134 -6.68 -22.84 -6.64
CA PRO A 134 -8.11 -23.13 -6.79
C PRO A 134 -8.56 -23.16 -8.24
N VAL A 135 -9.70 -23.81 -8.48
CA VAL A 135 -10.31 -23.84 -9.80
C VAL A 135 -10.72 -22.43 -10.20
N ALA A 136 -10.23 -21.97 -11.35
CA ALA A 136 -10.52 -20.65 -11.92
C ALA A 136 -11.04 -20.80 -13.35
N ALA A 137 -12.01 -19.99 -13.73
CA ALA A 137 -12.54 -20.00 -15.10
C ALA A 137 -11.47 -19.54 -16.10
N LEU A 138 -11.39 -20.26 -17.22
CA LEU A 138 -10.57 -19.86 -18.35
C LEU A 138 -11.34 -18.86 -19.22
N ASN A 139 -10.74 -17.69 -19.47
CA ASN A 139 -11.30 -16.68 -20.36
C ASN A 139 -10.63 -16.74 -21.74
N GLN A 140 -11.30 -17.32 -22.74
CA GLN A 140 -10.73 -17.49 -24.08
C GLN A 140 -10.53 -16.17 -24.83
N ASN A 141 -11.30 -15.15 -24.45
CA ASN A 141 -11.34 -13.86 -25.12
C ASN A 141 -10.51 -12.78 -24.40
N GLY A 142 -9.94 -13.10 -23.24
CA GLY A 142 -9.21 -12.18 -22.40
C GLY A 142 -8.18 -12.88 -21.51
N ILE A 143 -7.83 -12.23 -20.41
CA ILE A 143 -6.93 -12.82 -19.40
C ILE A 143 -7.69 -13.77 -18.48
N SER A 144 -7.00 -14.80 -17.99
CA SER A 144 -7.51 -15.67 -16.92
C SER A 144 -6.75 -15.37 -15.63
N VAL A 145 -7.46 -15.24 -14.51
CA VAL A 145 -6.86 -14.88 -13.22
C VAL A 145 -6.96 -16.07 -12.27
N LEU A 146 -5.82 -16.52 -11.77
CA LEU A 146 -5.73 -17.61 -10.80
C LEU A 146 -5.27 -17.01 -9.48
N GLU A 147 -6.17 -16.96 -8.49
CA GLU A 147 -5.89 -16.40 -7.18
C GLU A 147 -5.32 -17.46 -6.24
N VAL A 148 -4.19 -17.18 -5.59
CA VAL A 148 -3.52 -18.12 -4.69
C VAL A 148 -3.30 -17.44 -3.33
N PRO A 149 -3.76 -18.02 -2.21
CA PRO A 149 -4.35 -19.37 -2.06
C PRO A 149 -5.84 -19.47 -2.40
N GLY A 150 -6.46 -18.37 -2.82
CA GLY A 150 -7.86 -18.27 -3.23
C GLY A 150 -8.38 -16.87 -2.97
N ASN A 151 -9.57 -16.57 -3.47
CA ASN A 151 -10.16 -15.25 -3.30
C ASN A 151 -10.34 -14.91 -1.81
N GLY A 152 -9.85 -13.75 -1.38
CA GLY A 152 -9.94 -13.30 0.01
C GLY A 152 -9.01 -14.02 0.99
N GLN A 153 -8.23 -15.01 0.54
CA GLN A 153 -7.32 -15.77 1.39
C GLN A 153 -5.91 -15.19 1.35
N SER A 154 -5.06 -15.56 2.32
CA SER A 154 -3.70 -15.04 2.43
C SER A 154 -2.73 -16.12 2.88
N LEU A 155 -1.50 -16.01 2.40
CA LEU A 155 -0.32 -16.71 2.86
C LEU A 155 0.36 -15.88 3.95
N THR A 156 0.95 -16.55 4.94
CA THR A 156 1.78 -15.91 5.96
C THR A 156 3.22 -16.32 5.74
N VAL A 157 4.08 -15.34 5.43
CA VAL A 157 5.47 -15.54 5.03
C VAL A 157 6.40 -15.05 6.14
N GLY A 158 7.25 -15.95 6.66
CA GLY A 158 8.18 -15.65 7.74
C GLY A 158 8.30 -16.80 8.75
N PRO A 159 8.88 -16.55 9.94
CA PRO A 159 9.31 -15.24 10.43
C PRO A 159 10.57 -14.74 9.73
N ILE A 160 10.63 -13.43 9.51
CA ILE A 160 11.81 -12.69 9.05
C ILE A 160 12.31 -11.86 10.25
N LYS A 161 13.62 -11.72 10.39
CA LYS A 161 14.26 -10.86 11.38
C LYS A 161 15.54 -10.26 10.81
N ALA A 162 16.00 -9.15 11.35
CA ALA A 162 17.30 -8.57 11.03
C ALA A 162 18.13 -8.39 12.30
N SER A 163 19.42 -8.69 12.21
CA SER A 163 20.34 -8.61 13.36
C SER A 163 21.03 -7.24 13.51
N LYS A 164 20.77 -6.30 12.59
CA LYS A 164 21.35 -4.96 12.56
C LYS A 164 20.30 -3.93 12.12
N ALA A 165 20.49 -2.68 12.53
CA ALA A 165 19.69 -1.57 12.01
C ALA A 165 19.96 -1.35 10.52
N GLY A 166 18.95 -0.85 9.79
CA GLY A 166 19.02 -0.64 8.34
C GLY A 166 17.68 -0.92 7.68
N ASN A 167 17.70 -1.28 6.39
CA ASN A 167 16.50 -1.66 5.65
C ASN A 167 16.55 -3.14 5.27
N VAL A 168 15.42 -3.82 5.43
CA VAL A 168 15.16 -5.13 4.81
C VAL A 168 14.40 -4.90 3.52
N VAL A 169 14.94 -5.36 2.40
CA VAL A 169 14.31 -5.28 1.08
C VAL A 169 13.74 -6.64 0.71
N LEU A 170 12.44 -6.63 0.39
CA LEU A 170 11.73 -7.82 -0.08
C LEU A 170 11.72 -7.83 -1.60
N SER A 171 12.11 -8.94 -2.22
CA SER A 171 12.03 -9.13 -3.69
C SER A 171 11.69 -10.57 -4.06
N PHE A 172 11.08 -10.80 -5.22
CA PHE A 172 10.83 -12.17 -5.67
C PHE A 172 12.13 -12.88 -6.01
N GLY A 173 12.32 -14.07 -5.42
CA GLY A 173 13.25 -15.07 -5.88
C GLY A 173 12.66 -15.87 -7.05
N ALA A 174 13.05 -17.14 -7.17
CA ALA A 174 12.48 -18.02 -8.17
C ALA A 174 11.02 -18.36 -7.84
N ILE A 175 10.21 -18.51 -8.89
CA ILE A 175 8.80 -18.92 -8.80
C ILE A 175 8.62 -20.16 -9.69
N ALA A 176 7.97 -21.18 -9.14
CA ALA A 176 7.61 -22.40 -9.85
C ALA A 176 6.18 -22.80 -9.51
N ALA A 177 5.40 -23.15 -10.54
CA ALA A 177 4.05 -23.65 -10.38
C ALA A 177 3.70 -24.68 -11.46
N THR A 178 2.86 -25.64 -11.09
CA THR A 178 2.28 -26.61 -12.01
C THR A 178 0.82 -26.27 -12.21
N ILE A 179 0.46 -25.84 -13.43
CA ILE A 179 -0.91 -25.50 -13.83
C ILE A 179 -1.51 -26.67 -14.61
N LYS A 180 -2.71 -27.09 -14.21
CA LYS A 180 -3.53 -28.07 -14.91
C LYS A 180 -4.75 -27.36 -15.50
N THR A 181 -5.29 -27.92 -16.57
CA THR A 181 -6.53 -27.44 -17.16
C THR A 181 -7.64 -28.48 -16.96
N LEU A 182 -8.87 -28.00 -16.88
CA LEU A 182 -10.07 -28.83 -16.73
C LEU A 182 -11.07 -28.53 -17.85
N ASP A 183 -11.87 -29.52 -18.23
CA ASP A 183 -12.96 -29.40 -19.20
C ASP A 183 -14.23 -28.77 -18.58
N SER A 184 -15.33 -28.73 -19.34
CA SER A 184 -16.61 -28.19 -18.85
C SER A 184 -17.22 -29.00 -17.69
N ALA A 185 -16.84 -30.27 -17.53
CA ALA A 185 -17.26 -31.14 -16.43
C ALA A 185 -16.26 -31.13 -15.26
N GLN A 186 -15.30 -30.19 -15.26
CA GLN A 186 -14.21 -30.07 -14.29
C GLN A 186 -13.31 -31.32 -14.21
N LYS A 187 -13.27 -32.15 -15.24
CA LYS A 187 -12.32 -33.26 -15.35
C LYS A 187 -11.01 -32.75 -15.94
N ALA A 188 -9.89 -33.30 -15.48
CA ALA A 188 -8.59 -32.93 -15.99
C ALA A 188 -8.50 -33.18 -17.50
N THR A 189 -8.02 -32.20 -18.25
CA THR A 189 -7.63 -32.41 -19.65
C THR A 189 -6.20 -32.96 -19.72
N PHE A 190 -5.72 -33.25 -20.93
CA PHE A 190 -4.34 -33.68 -21.17
C PHE A 190 -3.30 -32.55 -20.98
N ILE A 191 -3.71 -31.29 -20.88
CA ILE A 191 -2.79 -30.16 -20.74
C ILE A 191 -2.43 -29.95 -19.27
N THR A 192 -1.17 -30.24 -18.96
CA THR A 192 -0.46 -29.78 -17.76
C THR A 192 0.71 -28.92 -18.19
N ALA A 193 0.86 -27.74 -17.58
CA ALA A 193 1.93 -26.79 -17.82
C ALA A 193 2.77 -26.58 -16.57
N LYS A 194 4.09 -26.62 -16.72
CA LYS A 194 5.04 -26.16 -15.72
C LYS A 194 5.44 -24.73 -16.05
N VAL A 195 5.27 -23.84 -15.08
CA VAL A 195 5.66 -22.43 -15.17
C VAL A 195 6.85 -22.25 -14.24
N SER A 196 7.96 -21.77 -14.80
CA SER A 196 9.16 -21.43 -14.02
C SER A 196 9.63 -20.03 -14.37
N CYS A 197 9.49 -19.11 -13.43
CA CYS A 197 10.02 -17.77 -13.53
C CYS A 197 11.35 -17.74 -12.78
N PRO A 198 12.48 -17.44 -13.45
CA PRO A 198 13.75 -17.28 -12.76
C PRO A 198 13.66 -16.13 -11.74
N ALA A 199 14.58 -16.15 -10.77
CA ALA A 199 14.77 -14.98 -9.92
C ALA A 199 15.03 -13.75 -10.79
N GLN A 200 14.32 -12.66 -10.52
CA GLN A 200 14.41 -11.47 -11.35
C GLN A 200 15.81 -10.85 -11.20
N ALA A 201 16.38 -10.37 -12.31
CA ALA A 201 17.65 -9.65 -12.28
C ALA A 201 17.50 -8.41 -11.37
N ARG A 202 18.43 -8.29 -10.43
CA ARG A 202 18.37 -7.40 -9.26
C ARG A 202 18.09 -5.93 -9.58
N PRO A 203 17.52 -5.19 -8.61
CA PRO A 203 16.41 -5.58 -7.76
C PRO A 203 15.05 -5.34 -8.47
N VAL A 204 14.05 -6.13 -8.08
CA VAL A 204 12.62 -5.88 -8.28
C VAL A 204 12.01 -5.80 -6.88
N SER A 205 12.45 -4.77 -6.16
CA SER A 205 12.07 -4.50 -4.77
C SER A 205 10.56 -4.28 -4.69
N LEU A 206 9.94 -5.11 -3.88
CA LEU A 206 8.50 -5.12 -3.64
C LEU A 206 8.13 -4.17 -2.52
N ALA A 207 8.91 -4.21 -1.44
CA ALA A 207 8.69 -3.43 -0.25
C ALA A 207 10.01 -3.28 0.53
N GLY A 208 10.05 -2.26 1.39
CA GLY A 208 11.12 -2.05 2.36
C GLY A 208 10.57 -2.08 3.77
N ILE A 209 11.29 -2.67 4.71
CA ILE A 209 11.02 -2.56 6.15
C ILE A 209 12.23 -1.90 6.80
N THR A 210 12.03 -0.81 7.51
CA THR A 210 13.12 -0.20 8.27
C THR A 210 13.25 -0.85 9.64
N VAL A 211 14.48 -1.26 9.97
CA VAL A 211 14.85 -1.93 11.21
C VAL A 211 15.63 -0.98 12.11
N GLY A 212 15.18 -0.83 13.36
CA GLY A 212 15.84 0.02 14.36
C GLY A 212 14.90 0.40 15.50
N GLY A 213 15.25 1.46 16.22
CA GLY A 213 14.43 1.99 17.32
C GLY A 213 14.48 1.14 18.60
N THR A 214 13.49 1.34 19.45
CA THR A 214 13.37 0.69 20.76
C THR A 214 13.25 -0.82 20.61
N ALA A 215 14.06 -1.58 21.34
CA ALA A 215 14.06 -3.03 21.28
C ALA A 215 12.68 -3.61 21.66
N SER A 216 12.21 -4.54 20.84
CA SER A 216 11.02 -5.34 21.11
C SER A 216 11.25 -6.77 20.62
N THR A 217 10.73 -7.74 21.36
CA THR A 217 10.76 -9.17 21.00
C THR A 217 9.40 -9.67 20.54
N ALA A 218 8.36 -8.84 20.62
CA ALA A 218 7.00 -9.22 20.24
C ALA A 218 6.92 -9.43 18.72
N THR A 219 6.44 -10.60 18.30
CA THR A 219 6.24 -10.92 16.89
C THR A 219 5.21 -9.99 16.25
N ILE A 220 5.54 -9.41 15.09
CA ILE A 220 4.58 -8.65 14.29
C ILE A 220 3.98 -9.56 13.21
N THR A 221 2.68 -9.82 13.29
CA THR A 221 1.93 -10.56 12.27
C THR A 221 0.77 -9.70 11.78
N PRO A 222 0.86 -9.11 10.58
CA PRO A 222 -0.24 -8.36 9.99
C PRO A 222 -1.49 -9.23 9.79
N ALA A 223 -2.67 -8.61 9.73
CA ALA A 223 -3.90 -9.30 9.34
C ALA A 223 -3.85 -9.74 7.86
N GLY A 224 -4.74 -10.65 7.45
CA GLY A 224 -4.88 -11.07 6.05
C GLY A 224 -5.21 -9.91 5.11
N VAL A 225 -4.89 -10.05 3.82
CA VAL A 225 -5.02 -8.98 2.81
C VAL A 225 -6.43 -8.84 2.23
N GLY A 226 -7.33 -9.78 2.52
CA GLY A 226 -8.69 -9.78 1.97
C GLY A 226 -8.71 -9.90 0.45
N ALA A 227 -9.74 -9.32 -0.19
CA ALA A 227 -9.85 -9.31 -1.64
C ALA A 227 -8.77 -8.41 -2.26
N LEU A 228 -8.10 -8.91 -3.30
CA LEU A 228 -7.05 -8.16 -3.99
C LEU A 228 -7.69 -7.07 -4.87
N PRO A 229 -7.39 -5.79 -4.65
CA PRO A 229 -7.87 -4.74 -5.56
C PRO A 229 -7.16 -4.87 -6.91
N THR A 230 -7.82 -4.37 -7.96
CA THR A 230 -7.24 -4.39 -9.31
C THR A 230 -6.55 -3.07 -9.57
N ILE A 231 -5.25 -3.12 -9.87
CA ILE A 231 -4.47 -1.96 -10.30
C ILE A 231 -3.95 -2.17 -11.74
N PRO A 232 -3.65 -1.10 -12.50
CA PRO A 232 -3.08 -1.22 -13.84
C PRO A 232 -1.78 -2.04 -13.85
N ALA A 233 -1.50 -2.68 -14.98
CA ALA A 233 -0.28 -3.47 -15.18
C ALA A 233 1.00 -2.63 -14.99
N ASP A 234 2.04 -3.30 -14.51
CA ASP A 234 3.39 -2.77 -14.26
C ASP A 234 3.44 -1.55 -13.33
N LYS A 235 2.52 -1.50 -12.36
CA LYS A 235 2.47 -0.49 -11.29
C LYS A 235 2.55 -1.11 -9.91
N THR A 236 2.92 -0.29 -8.94
CA THR A 236 2.74 -0.59 -7.52
C THR A 236 1.95 0.54 -6.90
N ALA A 237 1.00 0.21 -6.05
CA ALA A 237 0.25 1.16 -5.25
C ALA A 237 0.30 0.70 -3.80
N GLY A 238 0.18 1.62 -2.86
CA GLY A 238 0.38 1.30 -1.47
C GLY A 238 -0.08 2.40 -0.55
N VAL A 239 -0.35 2.00 0.69
CA VAL A 239 -0.78 2.85 1.79
C VAL A 239 0.00 2.44 3.04
N THR A 240 0.47 3.41 3.80
CA THR A 240 1.18 3.18 5.06
C THR A 240 0.51 3.94 6.18
N GLY A 241 0.30 3.25 7.30
CA GLY A 241 -0.36 3.77 8.48
C GLY A 241 0.63 3.98 9.60
N PHE A 242 0.63 5.15 10.23
CA PHE A 242 1.58 5.49 11.29
C PHE A 242 1.00 6.53 12.24
N ASN A 243 1.66 6.69 13.37
CA ASN A 243 1.33 7.69 14.38
C ASN A 243 2.45 8.72 14.42
N TYR A 244 2.11 9.99 14.30
CA TYR A 244 2.97 11.08 14.71
C TYR A 244 2.71 11.42 16.17
N GLN A 245 3.78 11.79 16.87
CA GLN A 245 3.67 12.64 18.04
C GLN A 245 3.79 14.09 17.58
N CYS A 246 2.72 14.86 17.73
CA CYS A 246 2.69 16.26 17.34
C CYS A 246 2.64 17.17 18.58
N ASP A 247 3.35 18.28 18.50
CA ASP A 247 3.32 19.37 19.45
C ASP A 247 2.60 20.57 18.82
N PHE A 248 1.51 21.00 19.47
CA PHE A 248 0.72 22.15 19.05
C PHE A 248 1.22 23.39 19.79
N SER A 249 2.48 23.76 19.55
CA SER A 249 3.17 24.90 20.20
C SER A 249 3.05 24.90 21.73
N GLY A 250 3.16 23.74 22.38
CA GLY A 250 3.00 23.60 23.83
C GLY A 250 1.57 23.70 24.37
N PHE A 251 0.57 23.99 23.52
CA PHE A 251 -0.85 23.98 23.92
C PHE A 251 -1.31 22.56 24.29
N VAL A 252 -1.02 21.61 23.41
CA VAL A 252 -1.24 20.18 23.65
C VAL A 252 -0.19 19.37 22.91
N GLN A 253 0.19 18.25 23.49
CA GLN A 253 0.93 17.21 22.79
C GLN A 253 0.05 15.98 22.65
N GLY A 254 0.05 15.38 21.47
CA GLY A 254 -0.80 14.23 21.24
C GLY A 254 -0.44 13.45 19.99
N VAL A 255 -0.98 12.24 19.97
CA VAL A 255 -0.82 11.34 18.84
C VAL A 255 -1.82 11.70 17.76
N VAL A 256 -1.30 11.90 16.54
CA VAL A 256 -2.09 12.06 15.33
C VAL A 256 -1.84 10.84 14.46
N ARG A 257 -2.91 10.10 14.14
CA ARG A 257 -2.81 8.94 13.24
C ARG A 257 -2.87 9.44 11.81
N VAL A 258 -2.00 8.93 10.95
CA VAL A 258 -1.97 9.24 9.53
C VAL A 258 -1.97 7.93 8.74
N SER A 259 -2.74 7.92 7.64
CA SER A 259 -2.66 6.89 6.60
C SER A 259 -2.37 7.59 5.29
N LEU A 260 -1.20 7.37 4.72
CA LEU A 260 -0.77 7.99 3.46
C LEU A 260 -0.57 6.93 2.40
N GLY A 261 -1.04 7.19 1.18
CA GLY A 261 -0.81 6.32 0.03
C GLY A 261 -0.28 7.04 -1.19
N GLY A 262 0.21 6.24 -2.14
CA GLY A 262 0.69 6.70 -3.42
C GLY A 262 0.90 5.56 -4.40
N VAL A 263 1.36 5.90 -5.60
CA VAL A 263 1.53 4.98 -6.72
C VAL A 263 2.91 5.16 -7.32
N LYS A 264 3.66 4.06 -7.41
CA LYS A 264 4.82 3.91 -8.28
C LYS A 264 4.29 3.68 -9.71
N PRO A 265 4.42 4.66 -10.62
CA PRO A 265 3.76 4.63 -11.92
C PRO A 265 4.35 3.60 -12.89
N THR A 266 5.55 3.09 -12.60
CA THR A 266 6.19 1.99 -13.30
C THR A 266 7.03 1.16 -12.35
N ASN A 267 6.95 -0.17 -12.45
CA ASN A 267 7.81 -1.11 -11.72
C ASN A 267 9.20 -1.28 -12.35
N ALA A 268 9.45 -0.67 -13.51
CA ALA A 268 10.74 -0.72 -14.16
C ALA A 268 11.84 -0.05 -13.31
N GLN A 269 13.05 -0.54 -13.45
CA GLN A 269 14.23 0.06 -12.83
C GLN A 269 14.50 1.45 -13.40
N VAL A 270 14.84 2.37 -12.52
CA VAL A 270 15.16 3.76 -12.87
C VAL A 270 16.63 3.86 -13.21
N LYS A 271 16.99 4.48 -14.34
CA LYS A 271 18.40 4.74 -14.65
C LYS A 271 18.98 5.74 -13.64
N SER A 272 20.26 5.59 -13.30
CA SER A 272 20.96 6.61 -12.51
C SER A 272 20.82 8.00 -13.15
N GLY A 273 20.54 9.02 -12.33
CA GLY A 273 20.27 10.39 -12.78
C GLY A 273 18.88 10.63 -13.38
N GLN A 274 18.02 9.62 -13.51
CA GLN A 274 16.64 9.77 -13.99
C GLN A 274 15.63 9.94 -12.85
N PRO A 275 14.43 10.49 -13.12
CA PRO A 275 13.46 10.76 -12.08
C PRO A 275 12.86 9.47 -11.48
N ILE A 276 12.90 9.38 -10.16
CA ILE A 276 12.04 8.55 -9.33
C ILE A 276 10.75 9.33 -9.11
N VAL A 277 9.61 8.75 -9.48
CA VAL A 277 8.30 9.41 -9.41
C VAL A 277 7.38 8.67 -8.46
N LEU A 278 6.80 9.41 -7.51
CA LEU A 278 5.67 8.99 -6.69
C LEU A 278 4.45 9.80 -7.10
N SER A 279 3.39 9.13 -7.52
CA SER A 279 2.18 9.74 -8.08
C SER A 279 0.94 9.43 -7.24
N GLN A 280 -0.17 10.14 -7.51
CA GLN A 280 -1.47 9.91 -6.87
C GLN A 280 -1.42 9.92 -5.33
N GLY A 281 -0.59 10.80 -4.77
CA GLY A 281 -0.44 10.93 -3.33
C GLY A 281 -1.76 11.36 -2.68
N GLN A 282 -2.20 10.64 -1.66
CA GLN A 282 -3.40 10.99 -0.91
C GLN A 282 -3.40 10.32 0.45
N GLY A 283 -4.09 10.88 1.43
CA GLY A 283 -4.10 10.32 2.77
C GLY A 283 -5.19 10.86 3.67
N ASN A 284 -5.18 10.35 4.89
CA ASN A 284 -6.14 10.67 5.93
C ASN A 284 -5.36 11.01 7.20
N ILE A 285 -5.65 12.16 7.80
CA ILE A 285 -5.27 12.51 9.16
C ILE A 285 -6.44 12.18 10.07
N ILE A 286 -6.20 11.42 11.12
CA ILE A 286 -7.24 10.90 12.01
C ILE A 286 -6.92 11.37 13.43
N LEU A 287 -7.84 12.13 14.01
CA LEU A 287 -7.70 12.65 15.37
C LEU A 287 -7.92 11.52 16.38
N SER A 288 -7.00 11.35 17.33
CA SER A 288 -7.15 10.38 18.41
C SER A 288 -8.12 10.86 19.49
N ASP A 289 -8.81 9.94 20.16
CA ASP A 289 -9.68 10.27 21.30
C ASP A 289 -8.94 11.04 22.38
N ALA A 290 -7.69 10.65 22.67
CA ALA A 290 -6.85 11.29 23.68
C ALA A 290 -6.52 12.74 23.30
N LEU A 291 -6.12 13.00 22.05
CA LEU A 291 -5.85 14.37 21.59
C LEU A 291 -7.11 15.24 21.69
N VAL A 292 -8.25 14.73 21.23
CA VAL A 292 -9.52 15.45 21.29
C VAL A 292 -9.96 15.73 22.73
N SER A 293 -9.81 14.75 23.63
CA SER A 293 -10.09 14.93 25.05
C SER A 293 -9.21 16.03 25.65
N ASN A 294 -7.92 16.04 25.35
CA ASN A 294 -7.00 17.07 25.86
C ASN A 294 -7.35 18.46 25.31
N ILE A 295 -7.71 18.58 24.03
CA ILE A 295 -8.17 19.84 23.45
C ILE A 295 -9.43 20.34 24.17
N LYS A 296 -10.43 19.47 24.36
CA LYS A 296 -11.71 19.84 25.01
C LYS A 296 -11.59 20.13 26.51
N GLN A 297 -10.55 19.64 27.18
CA GLN A 297 -10.26 20.03 28.57
C GLN A 297 -9.80 21.48 28.67
N ILE A 298 -9.14 22.02 27.63
CA ILE A 298 -8.64 23.39 27.61
C ILE A 298 -9.66 24.33 26.95
N VAL A 299 -10.26 23.90 25.83
CA VAL A 299 -11.23 24.66 25.03
C VAL A 299 -12.47 23.80 24.83
N SER A 300 -13.35 23.79 25.84
CA SER A 300 -14.53 22.93 25.87
C SER A 300 -15.58 23.25 24.80
N ILE A 301 -15.60 24.51 24.32
CA ILE A 301 -16.49 24.99 23.27
C ILE A 301 -16.00 24.65 21.85
N ALA A 302 -14.80 24.09 21.69
CA ALA A 302 -14.29 23.72 20.37
C ALA A 302 -15.15 22.62 19.74
N ASP A 303 -15.71 22.93 18.57
CA ASP A 303 -16.63 22.06 17.84
C ASP A 303 -15.94 21.43 16.63
N HIS A 304 -15.28 22.25 15.80
CA HIS A 304 -14.57 21.82 14.60
C HIS A 304 -13.26 22.60 14.43
N THR A 305 -12.45 22.17 13.46
CA THR A 305 -11.19 22.83 13.12
C THR A 305 -10.97 22.93 11.62
N THR A 306 -10.30 24.01 11.23
CA THR A 306 -9.67 24.16 9.93
C THR A 306 -8.21 23.79 10.04
N LEU A 307 -7.80 22.71 9.37
CA LEU A 307 -6.43 22.24 9.32
C LEU A 307 -5.75 22.76 8.06
N THR A 308 -4.66 23.49 8.22
CA THR A 308 -3.78 23.90 7.13
C THR A 308 -2.47 23.13 7.23
N LEU A 309 -2.27 22.15 6.37
CA LEU A 309 -0.99 21.44 6.26
C LEU A 309 -0.06 22.27 5.36
N THR A 310 1.07 22.70 5.89
CA THR A 310 2.07 23.50 5.14
C THR A 310 3.31 22.69 4.81
N THR A 311 3.61 21.68 5.63
CA THR A 311 4.79 20.85 5.50
C THR A 311 4.43 19.39 5.68
N PHE A 312 4.87 18.57 4.74
CA PHE A 312 4.96 17.13 4.88
C PHE A 312 6.20 16.70 4.14
N ASN A 313 7.24 16.34 4.88
CA ASN A 313 8.53 16.03 4.29
C ASN A 313 8.66 14.54 4.03
N LEU A 314 9.17 14.22 2.84
CA LEU A 314 9.74 12.92 2.54
C LEU A 314 11.25 13.04 2.57
N VAL A 315 11.91 12.00 3.09
CA VAL A 315 13.36 11.85 3.01
C VAL A 315 13.71 10.73 2.05
N ALA A 316 14.82 10.90 1.35
CA ALA A 316 15.30 9.94 0.37
C ALA A 316 16.70 9.47 0.74
N SER A 317 16.92 8.16 0.64
CA SER A 317 18.25 7.56 0.62
C SER A 317 18.57 7.10 -0.80
N ASN A 318 19.84 7.21 -1.21
CA ASN A 318 20.31 6.92 -2.58
C ASN A 318 19.52 7.66 -3.68
N ALA A 319 18.97 8.83 -3.37
CA ALA A 319 18.33 9.74 -4.32
C ALA A 319 18.46 11.18 -3.81
N THR A 320 18.26 12.14 -4.71
CA THR A 320 18.36 13.58 -4.39
C THR A 320 17.09 14.34 -4.79
N PRO A 321 16.67 15.38 -4.05
CA PRO A 321 17.26 15.85 -2.79
C PRO A 321 17.04 14.84 -1.65
N ALA A 322 17.85 14.92 -0.58
CA ALA A 322 17.73 14.02 0.56
C ALA A 322 16.45 14.26 1.39
N LYS A 323 15.85 15.44 1.27
CA LYS A 323 14.59 15.83 1.92
C LYS A 323 13.80 16.74 0.98
N GLN A 324 12.50 16.52 0.87
CA GLN A 324 11.59 17.31 0.04
C GLN A 324 10.24 17.49 0.73
N ASN A 325 9.74 18.73 0.78
CA ASN A 325 8.35 19.00 1.15
C ASN A 325 7.44 18.66 -0.03
N ILE A 326 6.41 17.84 0.22
CA ILE A 326 5.47 17.39 -0.82
C ILE A 326 4.20 18.25 -0.86
N ILE A 327 4.07 19.18 0.07
CA ILE A 327 2.94 20.08 0.13
C ILE A 327 3.15 21.23 -0.88
N PRO A 328 2.17 21.51 -1.76
CA PRO A 328 2.26 22.62 -2.69
C PRO A 328 2.45 23.98 -2.00
N SER A 329 3.05 24.93 -2.71
CA SER A 329 3.13 26.31 -2.25
C SER A 329 1.72 26.85 -1.97
N GLY A 330 1.52 27.41 -0.77
CA GLY A 330 0.20 27.85 -0.27
C GLY A 330 -0.47 26.88 0.70
N GLY A 331 0.05 25.65 0.85
CA GLY A 331 -0.48 24.67 1.79
C GLY A 331 -1.73 23.94 1.28
N ILE A 332 -2.21 22.99 2.08
CA ILE A 332 -3.48 22.28 1.85
C ILE A 332 -4.40 22.55 3.03
N VAL A 333 -5.56 23.12 2.75
CA VAL A 333 -6.56 23.46 3.77
C VAL A 333 -7.69 22.44 3.75
N VAL A 334 -8.01 21.89 4.92
CA VAL A 334 -9.18 21.03 5.16
C VAL A 334 -10.06 21.74 6.19
N ASN A 335 -11.24 22.18 5.77
CA ASN A 335 -12.17 22.92 6.63
C ASN A 335 -13.11 21.95 7.37
N ASN A 336 -13.68 22.44 8.48
CA ASN A 336 -14.79 21.81 9.19
C ASN A 336 -14.52 20.36 9.63
N VAL A 337 -13.28 20.06 10.03
CA VAL A 337 -12.92 18.77 10.60
C VAL A 337 -13.49 18.71 12.02
N PRO A 338 -14.40 17.79 12.36
CA PRO A 338 -14.99 17.76 13.69
C PRO A 338 -13.93 17.51 14.78
N ILE A 339 -14.00 18.22 15.91
CA ILE A 339 -13.21 17.92 17.10
C ILE A 339 -13.86 16.75 17.85
N LYS A 340 -13.73 15.57 17.26
CA LYS A 340 -14.23 14.29 17.76
C LYS A 340 -13.19 13.20 17.49
N GLY A 341 -13.01 12.27 18.42
CA GLY A 341 -12.11 11.15 18.20
C GLY A 341 -12.55 10.29 17.02
N GLY A 342 -11.58 9.88 16.20
CA GLY A 342 -11.82 9.22 14.92
C GLY A 342 -12.24 10.15 13.77
N ALA A 343 -12.40 11.45 13.99
CA ALA A 343 -12.65 12.40 12.91
C ALA A 343 -11.50 12.38 11.90
N VAL A 344 -11.85 12.50 10.63
CA VAL A 344 -10.92 12.33 9.50
C VAL A 344 -10.78 13.63 8.73
N ALA A 345 -9.54 14.04 8.47
CA ALA A 345 -9.23 15.07 7.48
C ALA A 345 -8.54 14.41 6.28
N THR A 346 -9.20 14.46 5.13
CA THR A 346 -8.70 13.88 3.88
C THR A 346 -7.78 14.86 3.17
N ILE A 347 -6.63 14.38 2.68
CA ILE A 347 -5.59 15.19 2.06
C ILE A 347 -5.23 14.61 0.68
N PRO A 348 -5.41 15.37 -0.42
CA PRO A 348 -6.16 16.64 -0.46
C PRO A 348 -7.67 16.43 -0.19
N PRO A 349 -8.43 17.47 0.18
CA PRO A 349 -9.85 17.35 0.58
C PRO A 349 -10.78 16.66 -0.42
N THR A 350 -10.43 16.67 -1.71
CA THR A 350 -11.22 16.11 -2.81
C THR A 350 -10.62 14.81 -3.35
N ALA A 351 -9.78 14.14 -2.57
CA ALA A 351 -9.29 12.81 -2.90
C ALA A 351 -10.43 11.77 -2.90
N PRO A 352 -10.47 10.82 -3.84
CA PRO A 352 -9.46 10.51 -4.86
C PRO A 352 -9.59 11.29 -6.19
N GLN A 353 -10.58 12.18 -6.35
CA GLN A 353 -10.80 12.94 -7.58
C GLN A 353 -9.64 13.90 -7.87
N THR A 354 -9.08 14.52 -6.83
CA THR A 354 -7.83 15.27 -6.90
C THR A 354 -6.81 14.61 -6.00
N THR A 355 -5.56 14.49 -6.46
CA THR A 355 -4.46 13.93 -5.67
C THR A 355 -3.35 14.96 -5.50
N LEU A 356 -2.41 14.71 -4.59
CA LEU A 356 -1.19 15.49 -4.50
C LEU A 356 -0.44 15.46 -5.84
N PRO A 357 0.24 16.56 -6.23
CA PRO A 357 1.10 16.57 -7.40
C PRO A 357 2.17 15.46 -7.33
N ASP A 358 2.64 15.03 -8.49
CA ASP A 358 3.71 14.06 -8.58
C ASP A 358 4.98 14.56 -7.87
N ILE A 359 5.52 13.72 -7.00
CA ILE A 359 6.76 13.97 -6.27
C ILE A 359 7.90 13.34 -7.07
N LYS A 360 9.01 14.08 -7.22
CA LYS A 360 10.14 13.68 -8.04
C LYS A 360 11.44 13.77 -7.26
N PHE A 361 12.14 12.65 -7.15
CA PHE A 361 13.54 12.59 -6.74
C PHE A 361 14.40 12.19 -7.95
N THR A 362 15.69 12.46 -7.91
CA THR A 362 16.66 12.01 -8.91
C THR A 362 17.36 10.76 -8.39
N ALA A 363 17.32 9.68 -9.17
CA ALA A 363 17.96 8.42 -8.82
C ALA A 363 19.48 8.60 -8.62
N GLY A 364 19.99 8.06 -7.52
CA GLY A 364 21.41 8.03 -7.20
C GLY A 364 22.20 6.97 -7.98
N PRO A 365 23.24 6.37 -7.36
CA PRO A 365 24.15 5.46 -8.05
C PRO A 365 23.49 4.18 -8.56
N SER A 366 24.01 3.70 -9.70
CA SER A 366 23.67 2.41 -10.30
C SER A 366 23.87 1.24 -9.34
N GLY A 367 23.00 0.22 -9.44
CA GLY A 367 23.07 -1.00 -8.62
C GLY A 367 22.61 -0.83 -7.17
N SER A 368 22.02 0.31 -6.82
CA SER A 368 21.46 0.59 -5.49
C SER A 368 19.93 0.60 -5.48
N THR A 369 19.35 0.61 -4.28
CA THR A 369 17.91 0.83 -4.08
C THR A 369 17.74 2.16 -3.35
N ALA A 370 16.94 3.06 -3.93
CA ALA A 370 16.49 4.26 -3.27
C ALA A 370 15.26 3.98 -2.40
N PHE A 371 15.26 4.51 -1.18
CA PHE A 371 14.09 4.46 -0.30
C PHE A 371 13.58 5.86 -0.10
N ILE A 372 12.29 6.05 -0.40
CA ILE A 372 11.55 7.24 -0.05
C ILE A 372 10.78 6.93 1.23
N SER A 373 11.01 7.72 2.28
CA SER A 373 10.46 7.49 3.60
C SER A 373 9.80 8.75 4.17
N ILE A 374 8.87 8.54 5.08
CA ILE A 374 8.14 9.60 5.77
C ILE A 374 9.04 10.25 6.83
N ALA A 375 9.09 11.58 6.83
CA ALA A 375 9.86 12.39 7.78
C ALA A 375 8.94 13.21 8.68
N ASP A 376 9.21 14.49 8.87
CA ASP A 376 8.44 15.44 9.69
C ASP A 376 7.28 16.08 8.92
N ALA A 377 6.30 16.59 9.66
CA ALA A 377 5.17 17.35 9.14
C ALA A 377 4.90 18.58 10.01
N ALA A 378 4.30 19.63 9.45
CA ALA A 378 3.91 20.82 10.18
C ALA A 378 2.74 21.54 9.49
N GLY A 379 2.05 22.37 10.26
CA GLY A 379 0.89 23.11 9.78
C GLY A 379 0.31 24.00 10.86
N ASN A 380 -0.93 24.41 10.64
CA ASN A 380 -1.73 25.20 11.56
C ASN A 380 -3.11 24.55 11.74
N ALA A 381 -3.64 24.60 12.95
CA ALA A 381 -5.00 24.21 13.29
C ALA A 381 -5.75 25.41 13.88
N SER A 382 -6.79 25.86 13.18
CA SER A 382 -7.72 26.88 13.66
C SER A 382 -8.92 26.19 14.31
N LEU A 383 -9.02 26.27 15.64
CA LEU A 383 -10.14 25.74 16.43
C LEU A 383 -11.31 26.73 16.38
N ARG A 384 -12.50 26.21 16.12
CA ARG A 384 -13.71 26.99 15.90
C ARG A 384 -14.87 26.48 16.77
N ASP A 385 -15.74 27.39 17.17
CA ASP A 385 -16.98 27.04 17.87
C ASP A 385 -18.08 26.61 16.89
N ALA A 386 -19.26 26.24 17.40
CA ALA A 386 -20.38 25.80 16.57
C ALA A 386 -20.95 26.89 15.65
N ASP A 387 -20.65 28.17 15.93
CA ASP A 387 -21.10 29.33 15.16
C ASP A 387 -20.03 29.78 14.13
N ASP A 388 -18.97 28.99 13.94
CA ASP A 388 -17.84 29.25 13.03
C ASP A 388 -16.96 30.45 13.43
N ASN A 389 -17.00 30.85 14.70
CA ASN A 389 -16.04 31.83 15.23
C ASN A 389 -14.72 31.14 15.53
N GLU A 390 -13.61 31.75 15.10
CA GLU A 390 -12.27 31.27 15.47
C GLU A 390 -12.01 31.54 16.96
N ILE A 391 -11.79 30.46 17.69
CA ILE A 391 -11.45 30.51 19.12
C ILE A 391 -9.94 30.69 19.27
N LEU A 392 -9.17 29.91 18.51
CA LEU A 392 -7.72 29.84 18.63
C LEU A 392 -7.09 29.23 17.38
N ALA A 393 -6.06 29.86 16.83
CA ALA A 393 -5.20 29.29 15.81
C ALA A 393 -3.86 28.86 16.42
N ILE A 394 -3.43 27.62 16.14
CA ILE A 394 -2.25 27.00 16.75
C ILE A 394 -1.41 26.34 15.68
N ASP A 395 -0.12 26.67 15.63
CA ASP A 395 0.82 25.93 14.81
C ASP A 395 1.12 24.57 15.42
N PHE A 396 1.29 23.56 14.56
CA PHE A 396 1.70 22.24 15.00
C PHE A 396 2.93 21.77 14.25
N THR A 397 3.76 21.03 14.96
CA THR A 397 4.89 20.31 14.38
C THR A 397 4.83 18.85 14.82
N CYS A 398 5.12 17.96 13.89
CA CYS A 398 5.16 16.53 14.10
C CYS A 398 6.57 16.05 13.77
N ALA A 399 7.28 15.56 14.78
CA ALA A 399 8.67 15.14 14.61
C ALA A 399 8.78 13.93 13.68
N ALA A 400 9.92 13.83 12.98
CA ALA A 400 10.19 12.71 12.11
C ALA A 400 10.15 11.37 12.86
N LEU A 401 9.62 10.35 12.20
CA LEU A 401 9.51 9.02 12.74
C LEU A 401 10.90 8.35 12.85
N SER A 402 11.18 7.73 14.00
CA SER A 402 12.41 6.95 14.22
C SER A 402 12.08 5.52 14.68
N PRO A 403 12.46 4.48 13.93
CA PRO A 403 13.04 4.55 12.59
C PRO A 403 12.05 5.16 11.58
N THR A 404 12.57 5.60 10.43
CA THR A 404 11.74 6.16 9.34
C THR A 404 10.78 5.10 8.80
N VAL A 405 9.63 5.52 8.27
CA VAL A 405 8.66 4.61 7.64
C VAL A 405 8.85 4.69 6.12
N PRO A 406 9.31 3.62 5.44
CA PRO A 406 9.44 3.61 4.00
C PRO A 406 8.06 3.66 3.33
N VAL A 407 7.99 4.25 2.14
CA VAL A 407 6.79 4.31 1.30
C VAL A 407 6.93 3.33 0.14
N PHE A 408 7.98 3.49 -0.68
CA PHE A 408 8.31 2.55 -1.75
C PHE A 408 9.83 2.45 -1.94
N PRO A 409 10.35 1.25 -2.22
CA PRO A 409 11.69 1.09 -2.78
C PRO A 409 11.70 1.31 -4.31
N TYR A 410 12.76 1.95 -4.79
CA TYR A 410 13.02 2.15 -6.22
C TYR A 410 14.40 1.61 -6.58
N ASP A 411 14.41 0.69 -7.52
CA ASP A 411 15.62 0.04 -7.97
C ASP A 411 16.31 0.86 -9.05
N ILE A 412 17.62 1.04 -8.90
CA ILE A 412 18.44 1.84 -9.81
C ILE A 412 19.29 0.90 -10.67
N GLN A 413 19.15 1.03 -11.99
CA GLN A 413 19.84 0.20 -13.00
C GLN A 413 21.33 0.14 -12.78
#